data_AF-A0A960HT41-F1
#
_entry.id   AF-A0A960HT41-F1
#
_cell.length_a   1.000
_cell.length_b   1.000
_cell.length_c   1.000
_cell.angle_alpha   90.00
_cell.angle_beta   90.00
_cell.angle_gamma   90.00
#
_symmetry.space_group_name_H-M   'P 1'
#
loop_
_entity.id
_entity.type
_entity.pdbx_description
1 polymer ?
#
loop_
_entity_poly.entity_id
_entity_poly.type
_entity_poly.pdbx_seq_one_letter_code
_entity_poly.pdbx_strand_id
1 'polypeptide(L)'
;MSEERTPDVIGVRTSLPAPGWTVLDAAREQRFTGEVVAHTDVDVEYRIYFDRGEAYVAERATDPSLGTRLVDAGAINNAQLE
;
A
#
# COMPACT_ATOMS: atom_id res chain seq x y z
N MET A 1 23.82 8.30 -20.77
CA MET A 1 22.49 7.76 -20.51
C MET A 1 22.42 7.55 -19.01
N SER A 2 21.67 8.40 -18.31
CA SER A 2 21.59 8.33 -16.85
C SER A 2 20.74 7.11 -16.49
N GLU A 3 21.35 6.11 -15.86
CA GLU A 3 20.62 5.05 -15.18
C GLU A 3 19.82 5.69 -14.05
N GLU A 4 18.53 5.82 -14.29
CA GLU A 4 17.55 6.19 -13.28
C GLU A 4 17.58 5.08 -12.21
N ARG A 5 18.29 5.35 -11.12
CA ARG A 5 18.31 4.50 -9.93
C ARG A 5 16.93 4.58 -9.31
N THR A 6 16.04 3.67 -9.73
CA THR A 6 14.81 3.39 -9.01
C THR A 6 15.20 3.09 -7.56
N PRO A 7 14.72 3.86 -6.58
CA PRO A 7 15.02 3.56 -5.20
C PRO A 7 14.47 2.17 -4.90
N ASP A 8 15.33 1.30 -4.38
CA ASP A 8 14.97 0.05 -3.70
C ASP A 8 14.13 0.42 -2.47
N VAL A 9 12.87 0.77 -2.69
CA VAL A 9 11.90 1.03 -1.62
C VAL A 9 11.54 -0.34 -1.09
N ILE A 10 12.02 -0.64 0.12
CA ILE A 10 11.93 -1.95 0.79
C ILE A 10 12.93 -2.92 0.18
N GLY A 11 14.01 -3.28 0.89
CA GLY A 11 15.10 -4.15 0.41
C GLY A 11 14.73 -5.61 0.05
N VAL A 12 13.73 -5.80 -0.82
CA VAL A 12 13.28 -7.05 -1.40
C VAL A 12 14.28 -7.41 -2.49
N ARG A 13 15.35 -8.08 -2.09
CA ARG A 13 16.40 -8.54 -3.00
C ARG A 13 15.83 -9.44 -4.11
N THR A 14 15.86 -8.93 -5.34
CA THR A 14 16.22 -9.62 -6.61
C THR A 14 15.39 -10.83 -7.11
N SER A 15 14.26 -11.20 -6.52
CA SER A 15 13.36 -12.19 -7.15
C SER A 15 11.92 -11.70 -7.13
N LEU A 16 11.61 -10.80 -8.05
CA LEU A 16 10.23 -10.44 -8.36
C LEU A 16 9.62 -11.49 -9.31
N PRO A 17 8.35 -11.88 -9.10
CA PRO A 17 7.48 -11.48 -8.00
C PRO A 17 7.79 -12.26 -6.70
N ALA A 18 7.91 -11.54 -5.57
CA ALA A 18 7.97 -12.15 -4.24
C ALA A 18 6.55 -12.38 -3.69
N PRO A 19 6.32 -13.41 -2.85
CA PRO A 19 5.03 -13.57 -2.19
C PRO A 19 4.65 -12.31 -1.40
N GLY A 20 3.37 -11.90 -1.47
CA GLY A 20 2.91 -10.66 -0.84
C GLY A 20 3.24 -10.58 0.66
N TRP A 21 3.15 -11.69 1.40
CA TRP A 21 3.51 -11.73 2.83
C TRP A 21 4.96 -11.35 3.10
N THR A 22 5.90 -11.69 2.21
CA THR A 22 7.32 -11.33 2.36
C THR A 22 7.53 -9.83 2.26
N VAL A 23 6.76 -9.15 1.39
CA VAL A 23 6.79 -7.69 1.26
C VAL A 23 6.20 -7.03 2.51
N LEU A 24 5.11 -7.57 3.05
CA LEU A 24 4.47 -7.06 4.27
C LEU A 24 5.36 -7.24 5.51
N ASP A 25 6.02 -8.39 5.64
CA ASP A 25 6.98 -8.64 6.73
C ASP A 25 8.16 -7.66 6.64
N ALA A 26 8.71 -7.44 5.44
CA ALA A 26 9.78 -6.49 5.23
C ALA A 26 9.35 -5.04 5.53
N ALA A 27 8.13 -4.64 5.14
CA ALA A 27 7.56 -3.34 5.46
C ALA A 27 7.41 -3.14 6.98
N ARG A 28 6.95 -4.18 7.69
CA ARG A 28 6.86 -4.18 9.15
C ARG A 28 8.23 -4.05 9.82
N GLU A 29 9.19 -4.89 9.44
CA GLU A 29 10.54 -4.89 10.02
C GLU A 29 11.26 -3.56 9.83
N GLN A 30 11.04 -2.92 8.68
CA GLN A 30 11.64 -1.62 8.35
C GLN A 30 10.86 -0.42 8.90
N ARG A 31 9.76 -0.65 9.64
CA ARG A 31 8.84 0.39 10.11
C ARG A 31 8.39 1.32 8.98
N PHE A 32 8.15 0.75 7.80
CA PHE A 32 7.74 1.48 6.62
C PHE A 32 6.47 2.30 6.89
N THR A 33 6.40 3.48 6.30
CA THR A 33 5.24 4.37 6.34
C THR A 33 4.98 4.82 4.90
N GLY A 34 3.77 4.58 4.40
CA GLY A 34 3.43 4.82 3.00
C GLY A 34 2.47 3.80 2.43
N GLU A 35 2.47 3.66 1.12
CA GLU A 35 1.57 2.79 0.36
C GLU A 35 2.35 1.64 -0.29
N VAL A 36 1.82 0.42 -0.18
CA VAL A 36 2.22 -0.74 -0.98
C VAL A 36 1.11 -1.07 -1.95
N VAL A 37 1.46 -1.12 -3.23
CA VAL A 37 0.55 -1.52 -4.31
C VAL A 37 0.86 -2.96 -4.70
N ALA A 38 -0.15 -3.83 -4.60
CA ALA A 38 -0.05 -5.22 -5.00
C ALA A 38 -0.94 -5.49 -6.21
N HIS A 39 -0.36 -6.13 -7.23
CA HIS A 39 -1.09 -6.59 -8.41
C HIS A 39 -1.33 -8.09 -8.30
N THR A 40 -2.50 -8.53 -8.76
CA THR A 40 -2.83 -9.95 -8.91
C THR A 40 -2.82 -10.33 -10.38
N ASP A 41 -2.76 -11.64 -10.67
CA ASP A 41 -2.76 -12.17 -12.05
C ASP A 41 -4.01 -11.81 -12.87
N VAL A 42 -5.04 -11.24 -12.24
CA VAL A 42 -6.31 -10.82 -12.85
C VAL A 42 -6.44 -9.30 -12.95
N ASP A 43 -5.32 -8.56 -12.98
CA ASP A 43 -5.26 -7.09 -13.05
C ASP A 43 -6.00 -6.36 -11.91
N VAL A 44 -6.27 -7.05 -10.80
CA VAL A 44 -6.85 -6.39 -9.61
C VAL A 44 -5.71 -5.83 -8.76
N GLU A 45 -5.78 -4.52 -8.54
CA GLU A 45 -4.90 -3.75 -7.66
C GLU A 45 -5.44 -3.71 -6.22
N TYR A 46 -4.53 -3.98 -5.28
CA TYR A 46 -4.77 -3.82 -3.85
C TYR A 46 -3.81 -2.78 -3.30
N ARG A 47 -4.34 -1.82 -2.54
CA ARG A 47 -3.54 -0.82 -1.83
C ARG A 47 -3.51 -1.14 -0.36
N ILE A 48 -2.31 -1.18 0.20
CA ILE A 48 -2.07 -1.49 1.61
C ILE A 48 -1.32 -0.30 2.19
N TYR A 49 -1.94 0.38 3.16
CA TYR A 49 -1.34 1.54 3.80
C TYR A 49 -0.61 1.12 5.07
N PHE A 50 0.54 1.74 5.31
CA PHE A 50 1.37 1.51 6.48
C PHE A 50 1.61 2.81 7.26
N ASP A 51 1.49 2.75 8.59
CA ASP A 51 2.06 3.74 9.52
C ASP A 51 3.03 3.05 10.47
N ARG A 52 4.31 3.44 10.42
CA ARG A 52 5.37 2.92 11.31
C ARG A 52 5.47 1.39 11.36
N GLY A 53 5.22 0.72 10.25
CA GLY A 53 5.27 -0.74 10.10
C GLY A 53 3.97 -1.46 10.44
N GLU A 54 2.92 -0.75 10.84
CA GLU A 54 1.60 -1.30 11.06
C GLU A 54 0.75 -1.11 9.81
N ALA A 55 0.17 -2.20 9.29
CA ALA A 55 -0.69 -2.16 8.10
C ALA A 55 -2.12 -1.79 8.49
N TYR A 56 -2.65 -0.73 7.91
CA TYR A 56 -4.02 -0.27 8.08
C TYR A 56 -4.72 -0.33 6.73
N VAL A 57 -5.61 -1.32 6.58
CA VAL A 57 -6.51 -1.52 5.44
C VAL A 57 -5.84 -1.99 4.14
N ALA A 58 -6.34 -3.11 3.62
CA ALA A 58 -6.18 -3.51 2.23
C ALA A 58 -7.47 -3.17 1.48
N GLU A 59 -7.46 -2.08 0.71
CA GLU A 59 -8.57 -1.73 -0.17
C GLU A 59 -8.39 -2.40 -1.52
N ARG A 60 -9.47 -2.99 -2.05
CA ARG A 60 -9.57 -3.29 -3.48
C ARG A 60 -9.77 -1.97 -4.20
N ALA A 61 -8.98 -1.71 -5.24
CA ALA A 61 -9.12 -0.49 -6.05
C ALA A 61 -10.51 -0.36 -6.71
N THR A 62 -11.25 -1.47 -6.85
CA THR A 62 -12.62 -1.48 -7.39
C THR A 62 -13.68 -1.06 -6.38
N ASP A 63 -13.37 -1.02 -5.09
CA ASP A 63 -14.31 -0.63 -4.05
C ASP A 63 -14.17 0.87 -3.71
N PRO A 64 -15.18 1.51 -3.08
CA PRO A 64 -15.04 2.86 -2.57
C PRO A 64 -13.88 2.94 -1.56
N SER A 65 -13.10 4.02 -1.63
CA SER A 65 -11.93 4.21 -0.75
C SER A 65 -12.32 4.25 0.74
N LEU A 66 -11.40 3.97 1.67
CA LEU A 66 -11.68 4.11 3.11
C LEU A 66 -12.13 5.53 3.43
N GLY A 67 -11.50 6.54 2.82
CA GLY A 67 -11.92 7.93 2.96
C GLY A 67 -13.38 8.14 2.58
N THR A 68 -13.79 7.61 1.42
CA THR A 68 -15.20 7.63 0.97
C THR A 68 -16.12 6.92 1.96
N ARG A 69 -15.74 5.72 2.44
CA ARG A 69 -16.54 4.96 3.40
C ARG A 69 -16.68 5.67 4.75
N LEU A 70 -15.63 6.35 5.21
CA LEU A 70 -15.64 7.11 6.47
C LEU A 70 -16.54 8.35 6.36
N VAL A 71 -16.54 9.01 5.20
CA VAL A 71 -17.47 10.11 4.90
C VAL A 71 -18.91 9.58 4.85
N ASP A 72 -19.16 8.48 4.12
CA ASP A 72 -20.49 7.86 4.03
C ASP A 72 -21.02 7.38 5.38
N ALA A 73 -20.13 6.90 6.26
CA ALA A 73 -20.47 6.50 7.63
C ALA A 73 -20.64 7.69 8.59
N GLY A 74 -20.37 8.93 8.15
CA GLY A 74 -20.44 10.13 8.98
C GLY A 74 -19.34 10.24 10.04
N ALA A 75 -18.27 9.45 9.92
CA ALA A 75 -17.14 9.45 10.86
C ALA A 75 -16.24 10.68 10.67
N ILE A 76 -16.11 11.15 9.42
CA ILE A 76 -15.40 12.38 9.03
C ILE A 76 -16.24 13.13 7.99
N ASN A 77 -15.93 14.41 7.73
CA ASN A 77 -16.50 15.17 6.63
C ASN A 77 -15.49 15.37 5.47
N ASN A 78 -15.97 15.82 4.31
CA ASN A 78 -15.12 16.03 3.13
C ASN A 78 -13.94 16.99 3.39
N ALA A 79 -14.11 18.00 4.24
CA ALA A 79 -13.03 18.95 4.55
C ALA A 79 -11.91 18.35 5.42
N GLN A 80 -12.15 17.21 6.07
CA GLN A 80 -11.14 16.45 6.81
C GLN A 80 -10.47 15.37 5.94
N LEU A 81 -11.06 15.06 4.79
CA LEU A 81 -10.52 14.10 3.82
C LEU A 81 -9.55 14.76 2.83
N GLU A 82 -9.74 16.05 2.52
CA GLU A 82 -8.83 16.91 1.73
C GLU A 82 -7.59 17.35 2.52
#